data_AF-A0A962IBL4-F1
#
_entry.id   AF-A0A962IBL4-F1
#
_cell.length_a   1.000
_cell.length_b   1.000
_cell.length_c   1.000
_cell.angle_alpha   90.00
_cell.angle_beta   90.00
_cell.angle_gamma   90.00
#
_symmetry.space_group_name_H-M   'P 1'
#
loop_
_entity.id
_entity.type
_entity.pdbx_description
1 polymer ?
#
loop_
_entity_poly.entity_id
_entity_poly.type
_entity_poly.pdbx_seq_one_letter_code
_entity_poly.pdbx_strand_id
1 'polypeptide(L)' 'RDNTERPITCSEGTNVLIGRDPDRLEAEFRRALNADPTQARVPELWDGRAAERIVAVLAGERAQ' A
#
# COMPACT_ATOMS: atom_id res chain seq x y z
N ARG A 1 2.28 13.94 11.70
CA ARG A 1 2.71 12.68 11.08
C ARG A 1 4.11 12.90 10.55
N ASP A 2 5.00 11.93 10.71
CA ASP A 2 6.42 12.08 10.33
C ASP A 2 6.68 11.73 8.86
N ASN A 3 5.65 11.25 8.15
CA ASN A 3 5.66 10.95 6.72
C ASN A 3 4.23 11.06 6.15
N THR A 4 4.13 11.03 4.81
CA THR A 4 2.88 11.10 4.04
C THR A 4 2.39 9.73 3.57
N GLU A 5 3.08 8.66 3.93
CA GLU A 5 2.70 7.30 3.54
C GLU A 5 1.42 6.86 4.26
N ARG A 6 0.71 5.93 3.60
CA ARG A 6 -0.47 5.28 4.18
C ARG A 6 0.02 4.00 4.86
N PRO A 7 -0.34 3.72 6.12
CA PRO A 7 0.15 2.51 6.80
C PRO A 7 -0.02 1.21 5.98
N ILE A 8 -1.14 1.11 5.26
CA ILE A 8 -1.46 -0.04 4.40
C ILE A 8 -0.50 -0.24 3.22
N THR A 9 0.08 0.84 2.67
CA THR A 9 1.04 0.72 1.56
C THR A 9 2.41 0.21 2.02
N CYS A 10 2.67 0.24 3.33
CA CYS A 10 3.84 -0.39 3.94
C CYS A 10 3.57 -1.81 4.47
N SER A 11 2.36 -2.07 4.98
CA SER A 11 2.02 -3.40 5.55
C SER A 11 1.60 -4.41 4.48
N GLU A 12 0.93 -3.96 3.42
CA GLU A 12 0.45 -4.83 2.32
C GLU A 12 1.03 -4.45 0.95
N GLY A 13 1.48 -3.21 0.78
CA GLY A 13 2.13 -2.75 -0.44
C GLY A 13 3.65 -2.94 -0.41
N THR A 14 4.34 -2.25 -1.31
CA THR A 14 5.80 -2.33 -1.47
C THR A 14 6.55 -1.13 -0.90
N ASN A 15 5.86 -0.15 -0.30
CA ASN A 15 6.49 1.07 0.18
C ASN A 15 7.28 0.79 1.46
N VAL A 16 8.52 1.26 1.52
CA VAL A 16 9.39 1.11 2.69
C VAL A 16 9.76 2.47 3.24
N LEU A 17 9.47 2.71 4.52
CA LEU A 17 9.92 3.89 5.24
C LEU A 17 11.32 3.68 5.81
N ILE A 18 12.29 4.38 5.23
CA ILE A 18 13.72 4.22 5.53
C ILE A 18 14.18 5.16 6.65
N GLY A 19 13.52 6.32 6.80
CA GLY A 19 13.93 7.34 7.79
C GLY A 19 15.15 8.14 7.31
N ARG A 20 16.11 8.40 8.20
CA ARG A 20 17.32 9.21 7.93
C ARG A 20 18.61 8.39 7.99
N ASP A 21 18.52 7.10 7.70
CA ASP A 21 19.63 6.15 7.76
C ASP A 21 20.17 5.90 6.33
N PRO A 22 21.39 6.39 6.00
CA PRO A 22 21.98 6.24 4.67
C PRO A 22 22.29 4.78 4.30
N ASP A 23 22.71 3.96 5.26
CA ASP A 23 23.07 2.56 5.00
C ASP A 23 21.82 1.75 4.64
N ARG A 24 20.72 2.02 5.36
CA ARG A 24 19.42 1.45 5.01
C ARG A 24 18.90 1.95 3.66
N LEU A 25 19.16 3.21 3.29
CA LEU A 25 18.77 3.73 1.97
C LEU A 25 19.42 2.92 0.85
N GLU A 26 20.73 2.72 0.94
CA GLU A 26 21.48 1.98 -0.08
C GLU A 26 21.01 0.52 -0.19
N ALA A 27 20.80 -0.15 0.95
CA ALA A 27 20.33 -1.53 0.99
C ALA A 27 18.93 -1.70 0.39
N GLU A 28 17.97 -0.87 0.81
CA GLU A 28 16.58 -0.92 0.33
C GLU A 28 16.45 -0.51 -1.13
N PHE A 29 17.25 0.46 -1.59
CA PHE A 29 17.30 0.85 -2.99
C PHE A 29 17.77 -0.30 -3.88
N ARG A 30 18.85 -0.98 -3.51
CA ARG A 30 19.30 -2.17 -4.26
C ARG A 30 18.27 -3.28 -4.22
N ARG A 31 17.59 -3.50 -3.09
CA ARG A 31 16.52 -4.50 -3.01
C ARG A 31 15.38 -4.15 -3.98
N ALA A 32 14.95 -2.89 -4.02
CA ALA A 32 13.86 -2.44 -4.87
C ALA A 32 14.19 -2.60 -6.37
N LEU A 33 15.42 -2.32 -6.79
CA LEU A 33 15.85 -2.49 -8.19
C LEU A 33 15.85 -3.95 -8.66
N ASN A 34 16.06 -4.90 -7.76
CA ASN A 34 16.14 -6.33 -8.08
C ASN A 34 14.85 -7.09 -7.73
N ALA A 35 13.83 -6.41 -7.19
CA ALA A 35 12.58 -7.05 -6.81
C ALA A 35 11.73 -7.37 -8.05
N ASP A 36 11.05 -8.53 -8.02
CA ASP A 36 10.04 -8.87 -9.02
C ASP A 36 8.71 -8.18 -8.65
N PRO A 37 8.22 -7.23 -9.47
CA PRO A 37 6.99 -6.51 -9.18
C PRO A 37 5.74 -7.41 -9.20
N THR A 38 5.81 -8.60 -9.81
CA THR A 38 4.68 -9.55 -9.84
C THR A 38 4.43 -10.22 -8.49
N GLN A 39 5.42 -10.20 -7.58
CA GLN A 39 5.28 -10.72 -6.22
C GLN A 39 4.67 -9.69 -5.26
N ALA A 40 4.47 -8.45 -5.70
CA ALA A 40 3.83 -7.43 -4.90
C ALA A 40 2.36 -7.77 -4.68
N ARG A 41 1.91 -7.76 -3.43
CA ARG A 41 0.50 -7.88 -3.09
C ARG A 41 -0.19 -6.53 -3.32
N VAL A 42 -1.36 -6.58 -3.95
CA VAL A 42 -2.28 -5.43 -3.97
C VAL A 42 -3.05 -5.44 -2.65
N PRO A 43 -3.10 -4.31 -1.91
CA PRO A 43 -3.86 -4.26 -0.67
C PRO A 43 -5.33 -4.62 -0.85
N GLU A 44 -5.94 -5.15 0.20
CA GLU A 44 -7.35 -5.51 0.18
C GLU A 44 -8.24 -4.30 -0.20
N LEU A 45 -9.25 -4.54 -1.05
CA LEU A 45 -10.21 -3.52 -1.53
C LEU A 45 -9.58 -2.37 -2.35
N TRP A 46 -8.32 -2.50 -2.79
CA TRP A 46 -7.67 -1.55 -3.71
C TRP A 46 -8.02 -1.83 -5.17
N ASP A 47 -9.29 -2.11 -5.44
CA ASP A 47 -9.84 -2.49 -6.74
C ASP A 47 -10.40 -1.31 -7.54
N GLY A 48 -10.31 -0.10 -7.00
CA GLY A 48 -10.88 1.11 -7.60
C GLY A 48 -12.40 1.25 -7.45
N ARG A 49 -13.08 0.33 -6.74
CA ARG A 49 -14.54 0.28 -6.60
C ARG A 49 -15.07 0.84 -5.29
N ALA A 50 -14.36 1.82 -4.74
CA ALA A 50 -14.71 2.42 -3.46
C ALA A 50 -16.08 3.11 -3.53
N ALA A 51 -16.38 3.78 -4.64
CA ALA A 51 -17.64 4.50 -4.82
C ALA A 51 -18.84 3.55 -4.78
N GLU A 52 -18.78 2.43 -5.50
CA GLU A 52 -19.83 1.41 -5.57
C GLU A 52 -20.10 0.81 -4.18
N ARG A 53 -19.05 0.47 -3.43
CA ARG A 53 -19.19 -0.01 -2.05
C ARG A 53 -19.83 1.03 -1.13
N ILE A 54 -19.43 2.29 -1.25
CA ILE A 54 -19.98 3.38 -0.43
C ILE A 54 -21.47 3.58 -0.74
N VAL A 55 -21.87 3.57 -2.03
CA VAL A 55 -23.28 3.70 -2.42
C VAL A 55 -24.11 2.54 -1.87
N ALA A 56 -23.63 1.30 -1.96
CA ALA A 56 -24.33 0.14 -1.42
C ALA A 56 -24.62 0.31 0.08
N VAL A 57 -23.62 0.73 0.87
CA VAL A 57 -23.79 1.00 2.32
C VAL A 57 -24.80 2.11 2.57
N LEU A 58 -24.74 3.23 1.83
CA LEU A 58 -25.67 4.35 1.99
C LEU A 58 -27.10 3.99 1.58
N ALA A 59 -27.27 3.09 0.61
CA ALA A 59 -28.56 2.57 0.16
C ALA A 59 -29.15 1.51 1.12
N GLY A 60 -28.41 1.08 2.14
CA GLY A 60 -28.82 0.02 3.06
C GLY A 60 -28.69 -1.39 2.47
N GLU A 61 -27.96 -1.54 1.37
CA GLU A 61 -27.59 -2.83 0.81
C GLU A 61 -26.48 -3.42 1.66
N ARG A 62 -26.66 -4.66 2.13
CA ARG A 62 -25.58 -5.35 2.84
C ARG A 62 -24.42 -5.57 1.86
N ALA A 63 -23.31 -4.89 2.10
CA ALA A 63 -22.04 -5.25 1.48
C ALA A 63 -21.73 -6.71 1.88
N GLN A 64 -21.57 -7.57 0.86
CA GLN A 64 -21.12 -8.95 1.03
C GLN A 64 -19.69 -8.98 1.59
#